data_AF-A0A8J8GF46-F1
#
_entry.id   AF-A0A8J8GF46-F1
#
_cell.length_a   1.000
_cell.length_b   1.000
_cell.length_c   1.000
_cell.angle_alpha   90.00
_cell.angle_beta   90.00
_cell.angle_gamma   90.00
#
_symmetry.space_group_name_H-M   'P 1'
#
loop_
_entity.id
_entity.type
_entity.pdbx_description
1 polymer ?
#
loop_
_entity_poly.entity_id
_entity_poly.type
_entity_poly.pdbx_seq_one_letter_code
_entity_poly.pdbx_strand_id
1 'polypeptide(L)'
;MSKDIVINSGIFPVIMSIQDKDINGKYSKVYHIPRSINLLYLENIKDNCEKDLLRKYANAEKLNDNELETLFKFFINKIDKPKINSSGKNSDLLSIFGAEMIEINGSIELQIIKEYTSYIKKETWECIAMDMLKDNYEQIITKYDFGDIRIDLGAWKTEFNEEKQSLLNSFRSAFLFTLVGFLYGDNRHLYSSFYDFFENEFSKRIGLIYGIWKTKKSSEKVKYIPIYDSFYNLKGLQVQELIEIVLAVLETDELDMKDKEMIKNSIVNGAESLHKNMDIQTMQLEQTLVKPVVNYIMEIQTAGDDLKAAQALYEQNLYNQSVNRSYYSMMHSLKALLESENMLSDWEPNALNVKESHKQLERKLSSLVSNGKIGLDYLDSFRFVKQKRWIADYNIAKIDEIECKDCLKKANNFLSEVKRLTY
;
A
#
# COMPACT_ATOMS: atom_id res chain seq x y z
N MET A 1 -33.75 34.77 -5.61
CA MET A 1 -33.99 33.58 -6.45
C MET A 1 -32.82 32.64 -6.21
N SER A 2 -33.02 31.52 -5.50
CA SER A 2 -32.00 30.47 -5.47
C SER A 2 -31.92 29.91 -6.88
N LYS A 3 -30.73 29.93 -7.50
CA LYS A 3 -30.51 29.16 -8.72
C LYS A 3 -30.70 27.68 -8.36
N ASP A 4 -31.44 26.95 -9.18
CA ASP A 4 -31.51 25.50 -9.07
C ASP A 4 -30.10 24.93 -9.25
N ILE A 5 -29.66 24.12 -8.29
CA ILE A 5 -28.38 23.43 -8.33
C ILE A 5 -28.57 22.17 -9.17
N VAL A 6 -27.80 22.06 -10.27
CA VAL A 6 -27.83 20.89 -11.15
C VAL A 6 -26.54 20.11 -10.98
N ILE A 7 -26.64 18.80 -10.73
CA ILE A 7 -25.48 17.90 -10.60
C ILE A 7 -25.63 16.67 -11.49
N ASN A 8 -24.51 16.05 -11.84
CA ASN A 8 -24.50 14.77 -12.53
C ASN A 8 -24.91 13.65 -11.57
N SER A 9 -26.17 13.21 -11.62
CA SER A 9 -26.63 12.09 -10.77
C SER A 9 -26.00 10.74 -11.11
N GLY A 10 -25.32 10.64 -12.27
CA GLY A 10 -24.61 9.45 -12.73
C GLY A 10 -23.48 9.01 -11.82
N ILE A 11 -22.95 9.90 -10.98
CA ILE A 11 -21.87 9.61 -10.02
C ILE A 11 -22.32 8.66 -8.90
N PHE A 12 -23.62 8.59 -8.62
CA PHE A 12 -24.15 7.72 -7.58
C PHE A 12 -24.46 6.33 -8.13
N PRO A 13 -24.12 5.27 -7.39
CA PRO A 13 -24.34 3.90 -7.83
C PRO A 13 -25.83 3.57 -7.93
N VAL A 14 -26.15 2.59 -8.79
CA VAL A 14 -27.49 2.01 -8.93
C VAL A 14 -27.37 0.51 -8.79
N ILE A 15 -28.03 -0.03 -7.78
CA ILE A 15 -28.08 -1.46 -7.47
C ILE A 15 -29.40 -2.06 -7.92
N MET A 16 -30.49 -1.30 -7.76
CA MET A 16 -31.82 -1.75 -8.15
C MET A 16 -32.71 -0.56 -8.53
N SER A 17 -33.86 -0.88 -9.14
CA SER A 17 -34.90 0.11 -9.44
C SER A 17 -36.23 -0.34 -8.87
N ILE A 18 -36.95 0.58 -8.24
CA ILE A 18 -38.30 0.37 -7.70
C ILE A 18 -39.26 1.23 -8.49
N GLN A 19 -40.36 0.63 -8.90
CA GLN A 19 -41.39 1.31 -9.68
C GLN A 19 -42.61 1.49 -8.80
N ASP A 20 -43.06 2.74 -8.66
CA ASP A 20 -44.35 3.05 -8.06
C ASP A 20 -45.45 2.95 -9.12
N LYS A 21 -46.60 2.41 -8.73
CA LYS A 21 -47.80 2.34 -9.56
C LYS A 21 -48.84 3.27 -8.95
N ASP A 22 -49.37 4.18 -9.75
CA ASP A 22 -50.49 5.02 -9.34
C ASP A 22 -51.75 4.18 -9.03
N ILE A 23 -52.76 4.85 -8.47
CA ILE A 23 -54.09 4.30 -8.17
C ILE A 23 -54.81 3.67 -9.38
N ASN A 24 -54.34 3.91 -10.61
CA ASN A 24 -54.88 3.33 -11.85
C ASN A 24 -53.99 2.20 -12.41
N GLY A 25 -52.95 1.79 -11.67
CA GLY A 25 -52.00 0.76 -12.09
C GLY A 25 -50.99 1.22 -13.16
N LYS A 26 -50.94 2.51 -13.49
CA LYS A 26 -49.94 3.11 -14.38
C LYS A 26 -48.69 3.46 -13.59
N TYR A 27 -47.52 3.24 -14.20
CA TYR A 27 -46.24 3.59 -13.61
C TYR A 27 -46.11 5.11 -13.44
N SER A 28 -45.96 5.58 -12.20
CA SER A 28 -45.92 7.00 -11.83
C SER A 28 -44.49 7.53 -11.69
N LYS A 29 -43.62 6.77 -11.00
CA LYS A 29 -42.23 7.15 -10.68
C LYS A 29 -41.31 5.92 -10.61
N VAL A 30 -40.05 6.10 -10.97
CA VAL A 30 -38.98 5.09 -10.84
C VAL A 30 -37.91 5.62 -9.91
N TYR A 31 -37.63 4.88 -8.85
CA TYR A 31 -36.56 5.16 -7.89
C TYR A 31 -35.37 4.25 -8.16
N HIS A 32 -34.20 4.83 -8.43
CA HIS A 32 -32.96 4.09 -8.61
C HIS A 32 -32.20 4.07 -7.28
N ILE A 33 -32.06 2.92 -6.64
CA ILE A 33 -31.50 2.81 -5.29
C ILE A 33 -30.03 2.37 -5.37
N PRO A 34 -29.09 3.00 -4.63
CA PRO A 34 -29.28 4.09 -3.67
C PRO A 34 -29.24 5.51 -4.26
N ARG A 35 -29.00 5.70 -5.57
CA ARG A 35 -28.93 7.03 -6.22
C ARG A 35 -30.02 8.02 -5.79
N SER A 36 -31.29 7.62 -5.81
CA SER A 36 -32.43 8.45 -5.42
C SER A 36 -32.37 8.87 -3.94
N ILE A 37 -31.79 8.04 -3.06
CA ILE A 37 -31.60 8.35 -1.64
C ILE A 37 -30.53 9.43 -1.47
N ASN A 38 -29.43 9.34 -2.21
CA ASN A 38 -28.37 10.35 -2.19
C ASN A 38 -28.88 11.70 -2.73
N LEU A 39 -29.67 11.70 -3.80
CA LEU A 39 -30.29 12.91 -4.33
C LEU A 39 -31.27 13.53 -3.30
N LEU A 40 -32.11 12.70 -2.69
CA LEU A 40 -33.03 13.14 -1.64
C LEU A 40 -32.29 13.74 -0.43
N TYR A 41 -31.13 13.17 -0.09
CA TYR A 41 -30.27 13.73 0.96
C TYR A 41 -29.79 15.14 0.61
N LEU A 42 -29.29 15.34 -0.63
CA LEU A 42 -28.81 16.63 -1.10
C LEU A 42 -29.90 17.70 -1.13
N GLU A 43 -31.11 17.34 -1.58
CA GLU A 43 -32.29 18.22 -1.58
C GLU A 43 -32.67 18.70 -0.16
N ASN A 44 -32.38 17.89 0.85
CA ASN A 44 -32.76 18.13 2.25
C ASN A 44 -31.60 18.59 3.15
N ILE A 45 -30.45 18.99 2.58
CA ILE A 45 -29.33 19.52 3.37
C ILE A 45 -29.81 20.74 4.16
N LYS A 46 -29.54 20.74 5.48
CA LYS A 46 -29.81 21.88 6.37
C LYS A 46 -28.58 22.69 6.68
N ASP A 47 -27.42 22.05 6.71
CA ASP A 47 -26.14 22.67 7.03
C ASP A 47 -25.68 23.65 5.93
N ASN A 48 -25.27 24.85 6.32
CA ASN A 48 -24.90 25.90 5.37
C ASN A 48 -23.53 25.64 4.72
N CYS A 49 -22.62 24.96 5.41
CA CYS A 49 -21.32 24.60 4.84
C CYS A 49 -21.49 23.54 3.74
N GLU A 50 -22.31 22.52 4.00
CA GLU A 50 -22.69 21.52 3.01
C GLU A 50 -23.36 22.14 1.77
N LYS A 51 -24.27 23.11 1.96
CA LYS A 51 -24.89 23.83 0.84
C LYS A 51 -23.88 24.60 0.00
N ASP A 52 -22.92 25.28 0.63
CA ASP A 52 -21.89 26.01 -0.11
C ASP A 52 -20.95 25.06 -0.87
N LEU A 53 -20.54 23.95 -0.26
CA LEU A 53 -19.76 22.92 -0.93
C LEU A 53 -20.49 22.32 -2.14
N LEU A 54 -21.79 22.03 -1.99
CA LEU A 54 -22.61 21.50 -3.08
C LEU A 54 -22.74 22.52 -4.22
N ARG A 55 -22.95 23.80 -3.88
CA ARG A 55 -22.98 24.91 -4.85
C ARG A 55 -21.67 25.00 -5.62
N LYS A 56 -20.53 24.95 -4.90
CA LYS A 56 -19.19 25.01 -5.51
C LYS A 56 -18.96 23.82 -6.44
N TYR A 57 -19.30 22.61 -6.01
CA TYR A 57 -19.24 21.41 -6.84
C TYR A 57 -20.06 21.57 -8.13
N ALA A 58 -21.34 21.96 -8.01
CA ALA A 58 -22.23 22.13 -9.17
C ALA A 58 -21.76 23.21 -10.16
N ASN A 59 -21.02 24.21 -9.69
CA ASN A 59 -20.45 25.26 -10.52
C ASN A 59 -19.02 24.94 -11.01
N ALA A 60 -18.49 23.75 -10.72
CA ALA A 60 -17.09 23.38 -10.98
C ALA A 60 -16.07 24.38 -10.39
N GLU A 61 -16.39 24.99 -9.24
CA GLU A 61 -15.48 25.88 -8.51
C GLU A 61 -14.37 25.06 -7.84
N LYS A 62 -13.11 25.49 -7.99
CA LYS A 62 -11.96 24.88 -7.32
C LYS A 62 -12.02 25.17 -5.82
N LEU A 63 -11.94 24.12 -5.00
CA LEU A 63 -11.92 24.26 -3.55
C LEU A 63 -10.52 24.59 -3.04
N ASN A 64 -10.44 25.39 -1.97
CA ASN A 64 -9.20 25.58 -1.22
C ASN A 64 -8.97 24.46 -0.20
N ASP A 65 -7.78 24.42 0.40
CA ASP A 65 -7.38 23.37 1.35
C ASP A 65 -8.33 23.23 2.54
N ASN A 66 -8.82 24.33 3.12
CA ASN A 66 -9.74 24.27 4.26
C ASN A 66 -11.11 23.68 3.86
N GLU A 67 -11.57 24.00 2.66
CA GLU A 67 -12.81 23.46 2.11
C GLU A 67 -12.68 21.97 1.79
N LEU A 68 -11.55 21.56 1.22
CA LEU A 68 -11.22 20.15 0.95
C LEU A 68 -11.09 19.35 2.24
N GLU A 69 -10.43 19.89 3.26
CA GLU A 69 -10.41 19.27 4.58
C GLU A 69 -11.82 19.05 5.13
N THR A 70 -12.68 20.06 5.01
CA THR A 70 -14.06 19.99 5.49
C THR A 70 -14.85 18.93 4.74
N LEU A 71 -14.73 18.90 3.40
CA LEU A 71 -15.32 17.89 2.54
C LEU A 71 -14.86 16.47 2.94
N PHE A 72 -13.56 16.24 3.08
CA PHE A 72 -13.02 14.90 3.39
C PHE A 72 -13.45 14.42 4.78
N LYS A 73 -13.56 15.31 5.76
CA LYS A 73 -14.05 15.00 7.11
C LYS A 73 -15.50 14.48 7.13
N PHE A 74 -16.29 14.72 6.08
CA PHE A 74 -17.64 14.16 5.97
C PHE A 74 -17.68 12.64 5.75
N PHE A 75 -16.61 12.05 5.19
CA PHE A 75 -16.64 10.63 4.82
C PHE A 75 -15.45 9.78 5.29
N ILE A 76 -14.31 10.39 5.64
CA ILE A 76 -13.12 9.64 6.11
C ILE A 76 -13.32 9.02 7.50
N ASN A 77 -14.10 9.67 8.38
CA ASN A 77 -14.31 9.16 9.73
C ASN A 77 -15.19 7.89 9.72
N LYS A 78 -14.93 7.00 10.67
CA LYS A 78 -15.73 5.78 10.85
C LYS A 78 -17.16 6.15 11.24
N ILE A 79 -18.09 5.93 10.32
CA ILE A 79 -19.54 6.03 10.53
C ILE A 79 -20.09 4.63 10.32
N ASP A 80 -20.52 4.00 11.41
CA ASP A 80 -21.09 2.66 11.37
C ASP A 80 -22.48 2.70 10.73
N LYS A 81 -22.75 1.72 9.86
CA LYS A 81 -24.10 1.52 9.33
C LYS A 81 -25.03 1.15 10.48
N PRO A 82 -26.15 1.87 10.67
CA PRO A 82 -27.13 1.53 11.70
C PRO A 82 -27.59 0.07 11.59
N LYS A 83 -27.66 -0.64 12.71
CA LYS A 83 -28.25 -1.99 12.79
C LYS A 83 -29.72 -1.85 13.21
N ILE A 84 -30.65 -1.83 12.26
CA ILE A 84 -32.07 -1.88 12.59
C ILE A 84 -32.48 -3.34 12.74
N ASN A 85 -32.91 -3.72 13.94
CA ASN A 85 -33.55 -5.00 14.18
C ASN A 85 -34.89 -4.99 13.43
N SER A 86 -34.95 -5.66 12.28
CA SER A 86 -36.20 -5.90 11.55
C SER A 86 -37.05 -6.93 12.32
N SER A 87 -37.55 -6.56 13.49
CA SER A 87 -38.54 -7.33 14.24
C SER A 87 -39.94 -6.99 13.71
N GLY A 88 -40.30 -7.55 12.57
CA GLY A 88 -41.62 -7.35 11.97
C GLY A 88 -41.71 -7.95 10.57
N LYS A 89 -42.85 -8.55 10.25
CA LYS A 89 -43.15 -9.25 8.99
C LYS A 89 -42.74 -8.39 7.77
N ASN A 90 -41.97 -8.99 6.85
CA ASN A 90 -41.31 -8.39 5.69
C ASN A 90 -40.23 -7.37 6.06
N SER A 91 -38.97 -7.82 6.13
CA SER A 91 -37.82 -6.93 6.07
C SER A 91 -37.90 -6.13 4.77
N ASP A 92 -38.30 -4.86 4.85
CA ASP A 92 -38.35 -3.99 3.68
C ASP A 92 -36.93 -3.85 3.13
N LEU A 93 -36.71 -4.34 1.91
CA LEU A 93 -35.42 -4.35 1.23
C LEU A 93 -34.82 -2.94 1.14
N LEU A 94 -35.66 -1.91 1.13
CA LEU A 94 -35.26 -0.50 1.16
C LEU A 94 -34.56 -0.08 2.46
N SER A 95 -34.92 -0.69 3.59
CA SER A 95 -34.30 -0.37 4.89
C SER A 95 -32.82 -0.72 4.92
N ILE A 96 -32.36 -1.65 4.07
CA ILE A 96 -30.94 -1.97 3.88
C ILE A 96 -30.18 -0.77 3.32
N PHE A 97 -30.83 0.09 2.54
CA PHE A 97 -30.27 1.31 1.98
C PHE A 97 -30.59 2.56 2.81
N GLY A 98 -31.22 2.39 3.98
CA GLY A 98 -31.59 3.51 4.85
C GLY A 98 -32.76 4.34 4.34
N ALA A 99 -33.64 3.74 3.54
CA ALA A 99 -34.85 4.39 3.06
C ALA A 99 -36.10 3.57 3.38
N GLU A 100 -37.24 4.25 3.37
CA GLU A 100 -38.57 3.69 3.50
C GLU A 100 -39.53 4.39 2.52
N MET A 101 -40.62 3.70 2.18
CA MET A 101 -41.70 4.29 1.39
C MET A 101 -42.83 4.69 2.33
N ILE A 102 -43.25 5.95 2.25
CA ILE A 102 -44.35 6.49 3.06
C ILE A 102 -45.47 7.00 2.15
N GLU A 103 -46.71 6.86 2.59
CA GLU A 103 -47.85 7.43 1.89
C GLU A 103 -48.09 8.86 2.38
N ILE A 104 -47.88 9.84 1.50
CA ILE A 104 -48.18 11.26 1.73
C ILE A 104 -49.28 11.67 0.76
N ASN A 105 -50.43 12.11 1.29
CA ASN A 105 -51.56 12.64 0.52
C ASN A 105 -52.02 11.71 -0.63
N GLY A 106 -51.99 10.39 -0.43
CA GLY A 106 -52.39 9.39 -1.43
C GLY A 106 -51.33 9.10 -2.50
N SER A 107 -50.11 9.62 -2.34
CA SER A 107 -48.94 9.30 -3.17
C SER A 107 -47.86 8.62 -2.34
N ILE A 108 -47.20 7.61 -2.91
CA ILE A 108 -46.10 6.93 -2.24
C ILE A 108 -44.82 7.72 -2.53
N GLU A 109 -44.12 8.14 -1.48
CA GLU A 109 -42.88 8.90 -1.56
C GLU A 109 -41.74 8.16 -0.83
N LEU A 110 -40.53 8.30 -1.39
CA LEU A 110 -39.31 7.77 -0.79
C LEU A 110 -38.84 8.73 0.31
N GLN A 111 -38.55 8.21 1.50
CA GLN A 111 -38.00 8.97 2.62
C GLN A 111 -36.72 8.33 3.16
N ILE A 112 -35.80 9.17 3.67
CA ILE A 112 -34.62 8.71 4.40
C ILE A 112 -35.00 8.34 5.84
N ILE A 113 -34.65 7.12 6.25
CA ILE A 113 -34.73 6.70 7.65
C ILE A 113 -33.74 7.54 8.45
N LYS A 114 -34.23 8.25 9.46
CA LYS A 114 -33.48 9.28 10.21
C LYS A 114 -32.13 8.77 10.73
N GLU A 115 -32.09 7.55 11.26
CA GLU A 115 -30.90 6.89 11.79
C GLU A 115 -29.79 6.71 10.74
N TYR A 116 -30.14 6.60 9.46
CA TYR A 116 -29.21 6.44 8.34
C TYR A 116 -28.67 7.76 7.79
N THR A 117 -29.16 8.91 8.23
CA THR A 117 -28.78 10.22 7.66
C THR A 117 -27.27 10.43 7.62
N SER A 118 -26.55 10.11 8.71
CA SER A 118 -25.09 10.26 8.76
C SER A 118 -24.36 9.28 7.84
N TYR A 119 -24.91 8.08 7.65
CA TYR A 119 -24.34 7.08 6.75
C TYR A 119 -24.54 7.47 5.27
N ILE A 120 -25.74 7.94 4.92
CA ILE A 120 -26.06 8.44 3.58
C ILE A 120 -25.25 9.71 3.26
N LYS A 121 -25.09 10.61 4.25
CA LYS A 121 -24.20 11.77 4.16
C LYS A 121 -22.80 11.34 3.72
N LYS A 122 -22.21 10.38 4.44
CA LYS A 122 -20.89 9.85 4.14
C LYS A 122 -20.80 9.32 2.70
N GLU A 123 -21.71 8.42 2.30
CA GLU A 123 -21.67 7.81 0.96
C GLU A 123 -21.86 8.86 -0.15
N THR A 124 -22.73 9.84 0.09
CA THR A 124 -23.00 10.92 -0.87
C THR A 124 -21.77 11.80 -1.08
N TRP A 125 -21.15 12.28 0.00
CA TRP A 125 -19.99 13.16 -0.11
C TRP A 125 -18.71 12.45 -0.57
N GLU A 126 -18.57 11.14 -0.30
CA GLU A 126 -17.49 10.34 -0.88
C GLU A 126 -17.61 10.29 -2.42
N CYS A 127 -18.82 10.05 -2.96
CA CYS A 127 -19.05 10.04 -4.41
C CYS A 127 -18.75 11.42 -5.04
N ILE A 128 -19.19 12.50 -4.40
CA ILE A 128 -18.92 13.88 -4.87
C ILE A 128 -17.41 14.16 -4.86
N ALA A 129 -16.71 13.83 -3.77
CA ALA A 129 -15.27 14.06 -3.67
C ALA A 129 -14.47 13.27 -4.73
N MET A 130 -14.89 12.03 -5.03
CA MET A 130 -14.28 11.24 -6.10
C MET A 130 -14.54 11.83 -7.48
N ASP A 131 -15.76 12.30 -7.76
CA ASP A 131 -16.06 12.95 -9.04
C ASP A 131 -15.27 14.27 -9.19
N MET A 132 -15.16 15.06 -8.12
CA MET A 132 -14.39 16.31 -8.11
C MET A 132 -12.89 16.11 -8.38
N LEU A 133 -12.33 14.99 -7.96
CA LEU A 133 -10.91 14.68 -8.13
C LEU A 133 -10.64 13.75 -9.31
N LYS A 134 -11.66 13.52 -10.16
CA LYS A 134 -11.58 12.58 -11.28
C LYS A 134 -10.43 12.87 -12.22
N ASP A 135 -10.39 14.09 -12.76
CA ASP A 135 -9.33 14.49 -13.67
C ASP A 135 -7.95 14.37 -13.02
N ASN A 136 -7.84 14.68 -11.71
CA ASN A 136 -6.58 14.57 -10.98
C ASN A 136 -6.10 13.12 -10.87
N TYR A 137 -6.94 12.18 -10.43
CA TYR A 137 -6.50 10.79 -10.28
C TYR A 137 -6.34 10.08 -11.63
N GLU A 138 -7.18 10.38 -12.63
CA GLU A 138 -7.07 9.76 -13.96
C GLU A 138 -5.76 10.17 -14.63
N GLN A 139 -5.40 11.45 -14.56
CA GLN A 139 -4.12 11.93 -15.10
C GLN A 139 -2.91 11.26 -14.45
N ILE A 140 -2.98 10.92 -13.15
CA ILE A 140 -1.87 10.26 -12.46
C ILE A 140 -1.81 8.77 -12.82
N ILE A 141 -2.95 8.08 -12.80
CA ILE A 141 -3.00 6.63 -13.11
C ILE A 141 -2.58 6.37 -14.56
N THR A 142 -3.02 7.21 -15.49
CA THR A 142 -2.72 7.07 -16.93
C THR A 142 -1.26 7.34 -17.31
N LYS A 143 -0.42 7.85 -16.39
CA LYS A 143 1.04 7.92 -16.57
C LYS A 143 1.68 6.53 -16.62
N TYR A 144 0.99 5.50 -16.14
CA TYR A 144 1.46 4.13 -16.05
C TYR A 144 0.66 3.20 -16.98
N ASP A 145 1.33 2.23 -17.60
CA ASP A 145 0.68 1.27 -18.50
C ASP A 145 0.08 0.08 -17.75
N PHE A 146 -1.14 0.26 -17.24
CA PHE A 146 -1.95 -0.82 -16.64
C PHE A 146 -2.71 -1.66 -17.68
N GLY A 147 -2.54 -1.38 -18.98
CA GLY A 147 -3.34 -1.95 -20.06
C GLY A 147 -4.74 -1.34 -20.16
N ASP A 148 -5.63 -2.02 -20.91
CA ASP A 148 -7.00 -1.56 -21.13
C ASP A 148 -7.84 -1.69 -19.85
N ILE A 149 -8.01 -0.58 -19.13
CA ILE A 149 -8.81 -0.52 -17.90
C ILE A 149 -9.62 0.76 -17.87
N ARG A 150 -10.93 0.63 -17.57
CA ARG A 150 -11.78 1.79 -17.37
C ARG A 150 -11.62 2.30 -15.94
N ILE A 151 -10.93 3.41 -15.79
CA ILE A 151 -10.72 4.07 -14.50
C ILE A 151 -12.02 4.79 -14.12
N ASP A 152 -12.63 4.34 -13.03
CA ASP A 152 -13.75 5.01 -12.37
C ASP A 152 -13.69 4.61 -10.90
N LEU A 153 -13.06 5.45 -10.08
CA LEU A 153 -12.87 5.15 -8.68
C LEU A 153 -14.15 5.36 -7.87
N GLY A 154 -15.17 6.04 -8.42
CA GLY A 154 -16.44 6.32 -7.75
C GLY A 154 -17.36 5.10 -7.67
N ALA A 155 -17.30 4.24 -8.68
CA ALA A 155 -18.11 3.04 -8.77
C ALA A 155 -17.56 1.87 -7.92
N TRP A 156 -18.46 1.09 -7.30
CA TRP A 156 -18.08 -0.08 -6.49
C TRP A 156 -17.62 -1.28 -7.32
N LYS A 157 -18.11 -1.38 -8.57
CA LYS A 157 -17.71 -2.40 -9.53
C LYS A 157 -17.88 -1.86 -10.94
N THR A 158 -16.81 -1.88 -11.73
CA THR A 158 -16.82 -1.48 -13.14
C THR A 158 -16.23 -2.55 -14.05
N GLU A 159 -15.50 -3.51 -13.48
CA GLU A 159 -14.85 -4.59 -14.21
C GLU A 159 -15.45 -5.95 -13.83
N PHE A 160 -15.72 -6.77 -14.83
CA PHE A 160 -16.12 -8.17 -14.61
C PHE A 160 -14.92 -9.06 -14.32
N ASN A 161 -13.74 -8.72 -14.89
CA ASN A 161 -12.50 -9.40 -14.61
C ASN A 161 -12.05 -9.11 -13.17
N GLU A 162 -11.88 -10.15 -12.36
CA GLU A 162 -11.55 -10.00 -10.94
C GLU A 162 -10.19 -9.35 -10.68
N GLU A 163 -9.20 -9.59 -11.55
CA GLU A 163 -7.87 -8.98 -11.43
C GLU A 163 -7.97 -7.47 -11.67
N LYS A 164 -8.61 -7.05 -12.76
CA LYS A 164 -8.83 -5.63 -13.05
C LYS A 164 -9.67 -4.95 -11.97
N GLN A 165 -10.70 -5.61 -11.45
CA GLN A 165 -11.48 -5.06 -10.34
C GLN A 165 -10.64 -4.93 -9.06
N SER A 166 -9.72 -5.88 -8.78
CA SER A 166 -8.81 -5.76 -7.63
C SER A 166 -7.80 -4.62 -7.80
N LEU A 167 -7.38 -4.33 -9.03
CA LEU A 167 -6.54 -3.18 -9.35
C LEU A 167 -7.28 -1.85 -9.08
N LEU A 168 -8.53 -1.72 -9.51
CA LEU A 168 -9.36 -0.54 -9.20
C LEU A 168 -9.59 -0.36 -7.70
N ASN A 169 -9.82 -1.46 -6.96
CA ASN A 169 -9.94 -1.42 -5.50
C ASN A 169 -8.62 -0.94 -4.84
N SER A 170 -7.48 -1.30 -5.44
CA SER A 170 -6.16 -0.84 -4.98
C SER A 170 -5.96 0.65 -5.26
N PHE A 171 -6.35 1.14 -6.43
CA PHE A 171 -6.35 2.58 -6.72
C PHE A 171 -7.25 3.36 -5.75
N ARG A 172 -8.46 2.86 -5.48
CA ARG A 172 -9.37 3.47 -4.51
C ARG A 172 -8.78 3.47 -3.10
N SER A 173 -8.09 2.41 -2.70
CA SER A 173 -7.39 2.35 -1.42
C SER A 173 -6.28 3.40 -1.35
N ALA A 174 -5.41 3.46 -2.37
CA ALA A 174 -4.36 4.47 -2.45
C ALA A 174 -4.92 5.90 -2.43
N PHE A 175 -6.06 6.13 -3.10
CA PHE A 175 -6.75 7.42 -3.10
C PHE A 175 -7.19 7.79 -1.68
N LEU A 176 -7.87 6.88 -0.98
CA LEU A 176 -8.32 7.11 0.40
C LEU A 176 -7.15 7.33 1.35
N PHE A 177 -6.07 6.54 1.25
CA PHE A 177 -4.85 6.74 2.04
C PHE A 177 -4.20 8.10 1.77
N THR A 178 -4.25 8.59 0.52
CA THR A 178 -3.78 9.93 0.19
C THR A 178 -4.62 11.00 0.92
N LEU A 179 -5.95 10.87 0.92
CA LEU A 179 -6.82 11.81 1.62
C LEU A 179 -6.60 11.78 3.14
N VAL A 180 -6.42 10.58 3.72
CA VAL A 180 -6.07 10.41 5.14
C VAL A 180 -4.73 11.06 5.45
N GLY A 181 -3.72 10.87 4.59
CA GLY A 181 -2.42 11.50 4.72
C GLY A 181 -2.49 13.03 4.67
N PHE A 182 -3.39 13.59 3.86
CA PHE A 182 -3.61 15.04 3.84
C PHE A 182 -4.24 15.54 5.15
N LEU A 183 -5.19 14.80 5.71
CA LEU A 183 -5.90 15.21 6.93
C LEU A 183 -5.07 15.02 8.22
N TYR A 184 -4.28 13.95 8.28
CA TYR A 184 -3.69 13.46 9.54
C TYR A 184 -2.21 13.08 9.42
N GLY A 185 -1.62 13.15 8.22
CA GLY A 185 -0.24 12.76 7.99
C GLY A 185 0.75 13.88 8.28
N ASP A 186 1.97 13.49 8.64
CA ASP A 186 3.02 14.43 9.01
C ASP A 186 3.56 15.22 7.81
N ASN A 187 3.41 14.71 6.58
CA ASN A 187 4.05 15.28 5.39
C ASN A 187 3.28 16.45 4.75
N ARG A 188 2.07 16.78 5.22
CA ARG A 188 1.23 17.82 4.59
C ARG A 188 1.97 19.15 4.42
N HIS A 189 2.72 19.56 5.44
CA HIS A 189 3.43 20.84 5.48
C HIS A 189 4.58 20.96 4.47
N LEU A 190 4.96 19.86 3.82
CA LEU A 190 5.99 19.83 2.79
C LEU A 190 5.47 20.31 1.42
N TYR A 191 4.17 20.51 1.28
CA TYR A 191 3.51 20.85 0.01
C TYR A 191 2.80 22.20 0.07
N SER A 192 2.68 22.84 -1.09
CA SER A 192 2.13 24.20 -1.20
C SER A 192 0.59 24.27 -1.15
N SER A 193 -0.08 23.16 -1.47
CA SER A 193 -1.55 23.03 -1.47
C SER A 193 -1.97 21.57 -1.45
N PHE A 194 -3.26 21.29 -1.26
CA PHE A 194 -3.81 19.94 -1.42
C PHE A 194 -3.49 19.33 -2.78
N TYR A 195 -3.61 20.08 -3.86
CA TYR A 195 -3.43 19.51 -5.22
C TYR A 195 -1.98 19.11 -5.47
N ASP A 196 -1.03 19.90 -4.96
CA ASP A 196 0.40 19.58 -4.97
C ASP A 196 0.70 18.34 -4.10
N PHE A 197 0.14 18.30 -2.88
CA PHE A 197 0.21 17.12 -2.02
C PHE A 197 -0.35 15.88 -2.73
N PHE A 198 -1.56 15.97 -3.29
CA PHE A 198 -2.28 14.86 -3.90
C PHE A 198 -1.54 14.34 -5.13
N GLU A 199 -1.06 15.23 -6.01
CA GLU A 199 -0.30 14.81 -7.18
C GLU A 199 0.93 14.00 -6.80
N ASN A 200 1.72 14.50 -5.85
CA ASN A 200 2.93 13.82 -5.41
C ASN A 200 2.60 12.53 -4.65
N GLU A 201 1.82 12.61 -3.58
CA GLU A 201 1.55 11.49 -2.67
C GLU A 201 0.73 10.38 -3.33
N PHE A 202 -0.25 10.70 -4.16
CA PHE A 202 -1.00 9.69 -4.90
C PHE A 202 -0.11 9.03 -5.97
N SER A 203 0.73 9.80 -6.69
CA SER A 203 1.65 9.24 -7.68
C SER A 203 2.60 8.21 -7.08
N LYS A 204 3.13 8.45 -5.86
CA LYS A 204 3.97 7.46 -5.15
C LYS A 204 3.24 6.12 -4.97
N ARG A 205 1.98 6.20 -4.52
CA ARG A 205 1.13 5.03 -4.26
C ARG A 205 0.77 4.30 -5.54
N ILE A 206 0.47 5.03 -6.62
CA ILE A 206 0.23 4.45 -7.94
C ILE A 206 1.49 3.78 -8.50
N GLY A 207 2.68 4.38 -8.35
CA GLY A 207 3.95 3.76 -8.75
C GLY A 207 4.19 2.42 -8.04
N LEU A 208 3.93 2.34 -6.73
CA LEU A 208 3.97 1.06 -6.02
C LEU A 208 2.96 0.06 -6.59
N ILE A 209 1.69 0.46 -6.79
CA ILE A 209 0.67 -0.41 -7.37
C ILE A 209 1.06 -0.89 -8.77
N TYR A 210 1.69 -0.04 -9.58
CA TYR A 210 2.21 -0.39 -10.90
C TYR A 210 3.30 -1.46 -10.82
N GLY A 211 4.27 -1.28 -9.91
CA GLY A 211 5.28 -2.30 -9.62
C GLY A 211 4.63 -3.64 -9.30
N ILE A 212 3.68 -3.65 -8.35
CA ILE A 212 2.96 -4.87 -7.94
C ILE A 212 2.21 -5.48 -9.14
N TRP A 213 1.55 -4.63 -9.94
CA TRP A 213 0.79 -5.07 -11.12
C TRP A 213 1.66 -5.76 -12.16
N LYS A 214 2.88 -5.27 -12.38
CA LYS A 214 3.81 -5.83 -13.36
C LYS A 214 4.55 -7.08 -12.88
N THR A 215 4.69 -7.26 -11.57
CA THR A 215 5.47 -8.37 -11.00
C THR A 215 4.62 -9.51 -10.45
N LYS A 216 3.30 -9.30 -10.31
CA LYS A 216 2.39 -10.35 -9.86
C LYS A 216 2.37 -11.53 -10.84
N LYS A 217 2.03 -12.72 -10.34
CA LYS A 217 1.76 -13.87 -11.21
C LYS A 217 0.42 -13.69 -11.92
N SER A 218 0.27 -14.33 -13.08
CA SER A 218 -1.02 -14.38 -13.79
C SER A 218 -2.11 -14.89 -12.86
N SER A 219 -3.32 -14.33 -12.89
CA SER A 219 -4.44 -14.62 -11.98
C SER A 219 -4.36 -14.11 -10.53
N GLU A 220 -3.23 -13.55 -10.10
CA GLU A 220 -3.15 -12.92 -8.78
C GLU A 220 -3.88 -11.58 -8.74
N LYS A 221 -4.59 -11.35 -7.62
CA LYS A 221 -5.24 -10.08 -7.30
C LYS A 221 -4.20 -9.09 -6.80
N VAL A 222 -4.39 -7.81 -7.11
CA VAL A 222 -3.56 -6.73 -6.57
C VAL A 222 -4.20 -6.15 -5.32
N LYS A 223 -3.35 -5.84 -4.35
CA LYS A 223 -3.71 -5.14 -3.12
C LYS A 223 -2.72 -4.01 -2.87
N TYR A 224 -3.23 -2.82 -2.58
CA TYR A 224 -2.40 -1.71 -2.12
C TYR A 224 -1.78 -2.05 -0.75
N ILE A 225 -0.47 -1.82 -0.62
CA ILE A 225 0.28 -1.98 0.62
C ILE A 225 0.65 -0.59 1.15
N PRO A 226 0.21 -0.21 2.37
CA PRO A 226 0.37 1.14 2.90
C PRO A 226 1.78 1.41 3.47
N ILE A 227 2.84 1.15 2.69
CA ILE A 227 4.24 1.37 3.11
C ILE A 227 4.63 2.86 3.17
N TYR A 228 3.88 3.74 2.52
CA TYR A 228 4.05 5.19 2.57
C TYR A 228 3.25 5.82 3.72
N ASP A 229 2.44 5.02 4.41
CA ASP A 229 1.55 5.44 5.47
C ASP A 229 2.09 4.93 6.82
N SER A 230 1.34 5.17 7.90
CA SER A 230 1.71 4.63 9.21
C SER A 230 1.81 3.08 9.17
N PHE A 231 2.90 2.54 9.71
CA PHE A 231 3.15 1.09 9.72
C PHE A 231 2.13 0.30 10.57
N TYR A 232 1.36 0.96 11.45
CA TYR A 232 0.21 0.32 12.09
C TYR A 232 -0.81 -0.21 11.06
N ASN A 233 -0.86 0.35 9.84
CA ASN A 233 -1.70 -0.13 8.75
C ASN A 233 -1.18 -1.41 8.08
N LEU A 234 0.04 -1.85 8.38
CA LEU A 234 0.58 -3.15 7.95
C LEU A 234 0.11 -4.29 8.86
N LYS A 235 -0.52 -3.98 10.00
CA LYS A 235 -1.04 -4.98 10.94
C LYS A 235 -1.99 -5.95 10.24
N GLY A 236 -1.70 -7.25 10.38
CA GLY A 236 -2.48 -8.33 9.77
C GLY A 236 -1.93 -8.83 8.43
N LEU A 237 -0.94 -8.15 7.85
CA LEU A 237 -0.14 -8.71 6.75
C LEU A 237 0.82 -9.79 7.28
N GLN A 238 1.16 -10.75 6.43
CA GLN A 238 2.15 -11.77 6.74
C GLN A 238 3.55 -11.31 6.31
N VAL A 239 4.57 -11.67 7.10
CA VAL A 239 5.98 -11.33 6.83
C VAL A 239 6.38 -11.75 5.42
N GLN A 240 6.11 -13.00 5.05
CA GLN A 240 6.49 -13.55 3.76
C GLN A 240 5.79 -12.85 2.60
N GLU A 241 4.47 -12.59 2.71
CA GLU A 241 3.70 -11.88 1.68
C GLU A 241 4.27 -10.47 1.43
N LEU A 242 4.61 -9.74 2.50
CA LEU A 242 5.16 -8.40 2.38
C LEU A 242 6.57 -8.40 1.77
N ILE A 243 7.42 -9.36 2.18
CA ILE A 243 8.76 -9.56 1.60
C ILE A 243 8.66 -9.86 0.11
N GLU A 244 7.82 -10.82 -0.28
CA GLU A 244 7.68 -11.25 -1.68
C GLU A 244 7.23 -10.09 -2.56
N ILE A 245 6.21 -9.34 -2.14
CA ILE A 245 5.69 -8.23 -2.92
C ILE A 245 6.74 -7.12 -3.04
N VAL A 246 7.35 -6.70 -1.94
CA VAL A 246 8.31 -5.59 -1.98
C VAL A 246 9.57 -5.97 -2.77
N LEU A 247 10.11 -7.17 -2.59
CA LEU A 247 11.29 -7.59 -3.35
C LEU A 247 11.00 -7.68 -4.84
N ALA A 248 9.86 -8.25 -5.23
CA ALA A 248 9.48 -8.32 -6.64
C ALA A 248 9.44 -6.92 -7.26
N VAL A 249 8.87 -5.95 -6.54
CA VAL A 249 8.82 -4.54 -6.95
C VAL A 249 10.20 -3.89 -7.01
N LEU A 250 11.11 -4.20 -6.08
CA LEU A 250 12.47 -3.63 -6.09
C LEU A 250 13.36 -4.25 -7.19
N GLU A 251 13.10 -5.50 -7.58
CA GLU A 251 13.89 -6.25 -8.55
C GLU A 251 13.42 -6.07 -10.00
N THR A 252 12.20 -5.58 -10.24
CA THR A 252 11.64 -5.41 -11.60
C THR A 252 12.30 -4.30 -12.42
N ASP A 253 12.49 -4.51 -13.72
CA ASP A 253 13.00 -3.46 -14.63
C ASP A 253 11.91 -2.46 -15.07
N GLU A 254 10.66 -2.71 -14.69
CA GLU A 254 9.49 -1.88 -15.04
C GLU A 254 9.42 -0.57 -14.24
N LEU A 255 10.08 -0.52 -13.08
CA LEU A 255 10.15 0.67 -12.24
C LEU A 255 11.53 1.32 -12.34
N ASP A 256 11.53 2.65 -12.39
CA ASP A 256 12.77 3.41 -12.38
C ASP A 256 13.47 3.32 -11.01
N MET A 257 14.75 3.71 -11.00
CA MET A 257 15.55 3.65 -9.77
C MET A 257 15.06 4.61 -8.68
N LYS A 258 14.45 5.74 -9.06
CA LYS A 258 13.97 6.75 -8.11
C LYS A 258 12.78 6.22 -7.32
N ASP A 259 11.84 5.54 -7.99
CA ASP A 259 10.70 4.91 -7.35
C ASP A 259 11.14 3.78 -6.41
N LYS A 260 12.13 2.97 -6.82
CA LYS A 260 12.72 1.93 -5.97
C LYS A 260 13.41 2.50 -4.73
N GLU A 261 14.20 3.57 -4.88
CA GLU A 261 14.84 4.26 -3.76
C GLU A 261 13.80 4.85 -2.81
N MET A 262 12.72 5.41 -3.34
CA MET A 262 11.63 5.94 -2.54
C MET A 262 10.95 4.85 -1.71
N ILE A 263 10.67 3.67 -2.29
CA ILE A 263 10.16 2.50 -1.57
C ILE A 263 11.11 2.10 -0.43
N LYS A 264 12.41 1.95 -0.74
CA LYS A 264 13.44 1.61 0.27
C LYS A 264 13.48 2.63 1.41
N ASN A 265 13.51 3.91 1.08
CA ASN A 265 13.56 4.99 2.07
C ASN A 265 12.30 5.02 2.94
N SER A 266 11.12 4.78 2.37
CA SER A 266 9.87 4.70 3.15
C SER A 266 9.87 3.51 4.11
N ILE A 267 10.40 2.36 3.69
CA ILE A 267 10.54 1.17 4.54
C ILE A 267 11.45 1.47 5.74
N VAL A 268 12.60 2.08 5.49
CA VAL A 268 13.57 2.46 6.54
C VAL A 268 13.01 3.53 7.47
N ASN A 269 12.48 4.63 6.92
CA ASN A 269 11.96 5.74 7.72
C ASN A 269 10.77 5.33 8.59
N GLY A 270 9.86 4.51 8.05
CA GLY A 270 8.73 3.98 8.82
C GLY A 270 9.20 3.05 9.95
N ALA A 271 10.21 2.21 9.68
CA ALA A 271 10.81 1.37 10.71
C ALA A 271 11.51 2.19 11.80
N GLU A 272 12.24 3.25 11.44
CA GLU A 272 12.88 4.15 12.41
C GLU A 272 11.86 4.86 13.30
N SER A 273 10.79 5.38 12.70
CA SER A 273 9.71 6.05 13.43
C SER A 273 9.06 5.10 14.44
N LEU A 274 8.83 3.85 14.02
CA LEU A 274 8.25 2.83 14.86
C LEU A 274 9.21 2.42 15.99
N HIS A 275 10.49 2.21 15.68
CA HIS A 275 11.50 1.76 16.65
C HIS A 275 11.80 2.80 17.74
N LYS A 276 11.69 4.10 17.42
CA LYS A 276 11.85 5.19 18.40
C LYS A 276 10.65 5.31 19.37
N ASN A 277 9.50 4.70 19.05
CA ASN A 277 8.28 4.76 19.85
C ASN A 277 8.08 3.49 20.67
N MET A 278 8.38 3.53 21.96
CA MET A 278 8.48 2.33 22.83
C MET A 278 7.18 1.94 23.56
N ASP A 279 5.99 2.07 22.95
CA ASP A 279 4.79 1.47 23.54
C ASP A 279 4.70 -0.03 23.23
N ILE A 280 3.96 -0.78 24.06
CA ILE A 280 3.87 -2.24 23.99
C ILE A 280 3.30 -2.73 22.65
N GLN A 281 2.30 -2.04 22.09
CA GLN A 281 1.69 -2.45 20.82
C GLN A 281 2.66 -2.25 19.66
N THR A 282 3.44 -1.18 19.73
CA THR A 282 4.51 -0.87 18.79
C THR A 282 5.61 -1.93 18.81
N MET A 283 6.07 -2.35 19.99
CA MET A 283 7.06 -3.42 20.13
C MET A 283 6.57 -4.75 19.53
N GLN A 284 5.30 -5.11 19.72
CA GLN A 284 4.76 -6.34 19.14
C GLN A 284 4.75 -6.28 17.61
N LEU A 285 4.29 -5.17 17.04
CA LEU A 285 4.28 -4.98 15.58
C LEU A 285 5.71 -4.95 15.00
N GLU A 286 6.65 -4.34 15.71
CA GLU A 286 8.07 -4.35 15.35
C GLU A 286 8.59 -5.78 15.20
N GLN A 287 8.46 -6.57 16.26
CA GLN A 287 9.09 -7.89 16.35
C GLN A 287 8.41 -8.95 15.49
N THR A 288 7.10 -8.82 15.26
CA THR A 288 6.33 -9.84 14.52
C THR A 288 6.21 -9.56 13.03
N LEU A 289 6.48 -8.34 12.57
CA LEU A 289 6.31 -7.96 11.17
C LEU A 289 7.40 -7.03 10.67
N VAL A 290 7.57 -5.85 11.28
CA VAL A 290 8.37 -4.77 10.68
C VAL A 290 9.86 -5.13 10.66
N LYS A 291 10.45 -5.54 11.78
CA LYS A 291 11.87 -5.92 11.84
C LYS A 291 12.16 -7.09 10.88
N PRO A 292 11.43 -8.22 10.90
CA PRO A 292 11.68 -9.31 9.97
C PRO A 292 11.66 -8.89 8.50
N VAL A 293 10.66 -8.09 8.11
CA VAL A 293 10.51 -7.61 6.73
C VAL A 293 11.64 -6.64 6.35
N VAL A 294 11.90 -5.63 7.18
CA VAL A 294 12.91 -4.59 6.93
C VAL A 294 14.30 -5.20 6.88
N ASN A 295 14.68 -6.01 7.88
CA ASN A 295 15.98 -6.66 7.90
C ASN A 295 16.17 -7.54 6.66
N TYR A 296 15.20 -8.42 6.37
CA TYR A 296 15.35 -9.33 5.24
C TYR A 296 15.51 -8.58 3.90
N ILE A 297 14.63 -7.61 3.62
CA ILE A 297 14.68 -6.82 2.37
C ILE A 297 16.00 -6.07 2.25
N MET A 298 16.40 -5.36 3.31
CA MET A 298 17.61 -4.52 3.28
C MET A 298 18.87 -5.38 3.18
N GLU A 299 18.94 -6.51 3.89
CA GLU A 299 20.08 -7.43 3.87
C GLU A 299 20.22 -8.13 2.51
N ILE A 300 19.13 -8.59 1.88
CA ILE A 300 19.19 -9.19 0.53
C ILE A 300 19.54 -8.17 -0.55
N GLN A 301 18.99 -6.95 -0.49
CA GLN A 301 19.33 -5.89 -1.43
C GLN A 301 20.80 -5.50 -1.31
N THR A 302 21.28 -5.29 -0.08
CA THR A 302 22.70 -4.96 0.18
C THR A 302 23.61 -6.10 -0.28
N ALA A 303 23.24 -7.35 -0.03
CA ALA A 303 24.00 -8.51 -0.51
C ALA A 303 24.12 -8.56 -2.04
N GLY A 304 23.04 -8.22 -2.75
CA GLY A 304 23.03 -8.11 -4.20
C GLY A 304 23.88 -6.96 -4.73
N ASP A 305 23.81 -5.79 -4.09
CA ASP A 305 24.59 -4.61 -4.46
C ASP A 305 26.10 -4.84 -4.22
N ASP A 306 26.47 -5.49 -3.10
CA ASP A 306 27.84 -5.90 -2.84
C ASP A 306 28.35 -6.91 -3.87
N LEU A 307 27.52 -7.85 -4.31
CA LEU A 307 27.90 -8.82 -5.34
C LEU A 307 28.13 -8.15 -6.70
N LYS A 308 27.25 -7.22 -7.09
CA LYS A 308 27.42 -6.40 -8.31
C LYS A 308 28.69 -5.55 -8.23
N ALA A 309 28.96 -4.93 -7.08
CA ALA A 309 30.17 -4.16 -6.86
C ALA A 309 31.43 -5.05 -6.93
N ALA A 310 31.39 -6.25 -6.33
CA ALA A 310 32.49 -7.21 -6.41
C ALA A 310 32.81 -7.60 -7.86
N GLN A 311 31.78 -7.86 -8.66
CA GLN A 311 31.92 -8.17 -10.09
C GLN A 311 32.58 -7.01 -10.87
N ALA A 312 32.10 -5.78 -10.68
CA ALA A 312 32.68 -4.60 -11.32
C ALA A 312 34.14 -4.33 -10.92
N LEU A 313 34.50 -4.63 -9.66
CA LEU A 313 35.87 -4.50 -9.15
C LEU A 313 36.80 -5.58 -9.74
N TYR A 314 36.30 -6.81 -9.90
CA TYR A 314 37.05 -7.88 -10.58
C TYR A 314 37.37 -7.52 -12.03
N GLU A 315 36.41 -6.97 -12.77
CA GLU A 315 36.61 -6.49 -14.15
C GLU A 315 37.66 -5.38 -14.26
N GLN A 316 37.86 -4.61 -13.19
CA GLN A 316 38.88 -3.57 -13.08
C GLN A 316 40.23 -4.08 -12.54
N ASN A 317 40.40 -5.39 -12.35
CA ASN A 317 41.56 -6.02 -11.74
C ASN A 317 41.82 -5.59 -10.28
N LEU A 318 40.80 -5.10 -9.57
CA LEU A 318 40.84 -4.70 -8.16
C LEU A 318 40.47 -5.88 -7.26
N TYR A 319 41.30 -6.93 -7.31
CA TYR A 319 40.98 -8.24 -6.72
C TYR A 319 40.80 -8.22 -5.20
N ASN A 320 41.63 -7.47 -4.47
CA ASN A 320 41.49 -7.36 -3.01
C ASN A 320 40.13 -6.72 -2.65
N GLN A 321 39.74 -5.66 -3.35
CA GLN A 321 38.46 -4.98 -3.13
C GLN A 321 37.26 -5.86 -3.54
N SER A 322 37.40 -6.63 -4.62
CA SER A 322 36.40 -7.61 -5.05
C SER A 322 36.19 -8.72 -4.00
N VAL A 323 37.25 -9.28 -3.44
CA VAL A 323 37.14 -10.30 -2.36
C VAL A 323 36.50 -9.72 -1.11
N ASN A 324 36.84 -8.48 -0.75
CA ASN A 324 36.18 -7.77 0.36
C ASN A 324 34.67 -7.69 0.14
N ARG A 325 34.23 -7.19 -1.02
CA ARG A 325 32.80 -7.10 -1.37
C ARG A 325 32.11 -8.46 -1.49
N SER A 326 32.80 -9.48 -2.01
CA SER A 326 32.29 -10.86 -2.04
C SER A 326 31.97 -11.39 -0.64
N TYR A 327 32.84 -11.10 0.34
CA TYR A 327 32.59 -11.48 1.73
C TYR A 327 31.38 -10.74 2.33
N TYR A 328 31.28 -9.43 2.11
CA TYR A 328 30.16 -8.65 2.64
C TYR A 328 28.82 -9.08 2.02
N SER A 329 28.79 -9.42 0.73
CA SER A 329 27.64 -10.05 0.10
C SER A 329 27.20 -11.34 0.82
N MET A 330 28.14 -12.23 1.14
CA MET A 330 27.84 -13.45 1.91
C MET A 330 27.39 -13.16 3.35
N MET A 331 27.97 -12.13 3.99
CA MET A 331 27.63 -11.72 5.34
C MET A 331 26.19 -11.20 5.42
N HIS A 332 25.80 -10.33 4.49
CA HIS A 332 24.45 -9.78 4.39
C HIS A 332 23.44 -10.88 4.02
N SER A 333 23.79 -11.77 3.07
CA SER A 333 22.98 -12.96 2.75
C SER A 333 22.74 -13.85 3.99
N LEU A 334 23.78 -14.08 4.79
CA LEU A 334 23.65 -14.87 6.01
C LEU A 334 22.73 -14.19 7.03
N LYS A 335 22.79 -12.87 7.19
CA LYS A 335 21.87 -12.15 8.08
C LYS A 335 20.42 -12.28 7.63
N ALA A 336 20.15 -12.20 6.32
CA ALA A 336 18.81 -12.45 5.79
C ALA A 336 18.30 -13.86 6.12
N LEU A 337 19.12 -14.90 5.93
CA LEU A 337 18.78 -16.28 6.31
C LEU A 337 18.56 -16.45 7.83
N LEU A 338 19.32 -15.73 8.64
CA LEU A 338 19.13 -15.74 10.09
C LEU A 338 17.83 -15.05 10.50
N GLU A 339 17.44 -13.97 9.83
CA GLU A 339 16.16 -13.29 10.09
C GLU A 339 14.98 -14.21 9.75
N SER A 340 14.99 -14.88 8.60
CA SER A 340 13.92 -15.83 8.21
C SER A 340 13.78 -17.01 9.16
N GLU A 341 14.87 -17.39 9.85
CA GLU A 341 14.90 -18.47 10.84
C GLU A 341 14.68 -17.96 12.28
N ASN A 342 14.36 -16.68 12.47
CA ASN A 342 14.23 -16.03 13.79
C ASN A 342 15.48 -16.17 14.67
N MET A 343 16.65 -16.22 14.04
CA MET A 343 17.96 -16.37 14.68
C MET A 343 18.80 -15.08 14.66
N LEU A 344 18.37 -14.02 13.99
CA LEU A 344 19.06 -12.73 13.98
C LEU A 344 18.71 -11.92 15.23
N SER A 345 19.73 -11.29 15.84
CA SER A 345 19.52 -10.45 17.03
C SER A 345 18.58 -9.27 16.78
N ASP A 346 18.02 -8.74 17.86
CA ASP A 346 17.18 -7.55 17.80
C ASP A 346 17.97 -6.30 17.44
N TRP A 347 17.24 -5.27 17.01
CA TRP A 347 17.79 -3.95 16.78
C TRP A 347 18.35 -3.35 18.08
N GLU A 348 19.49 -2.69 17.96
CA GLU A 348 20.07 -1.91 19.05
C GLU A 348 19.16 -0.70 19.36
N PRO A 349 19.06 -0.25 20.63
CA PRO A 349 18.20 0.87 20.97
C PRO A 349 18.49 2.12 20.12
N ASN A 350 17.45 2.65 19.47
CA ASN A 350 17.50 3.83 18.61
C ASN A 350 18.30 3.66 17.30
N ALA A 351 18.58 2.43 16.88
CA ALA A 351 19.29 2.15 15.64
C ALA A 351 18.72 0.91 14.95
N LEU A 352 18.41 1.00 13.65
CA LEU A 352 18.03 -0.15 12.82
C LEU A 352 19.27 -1.01 12.47
N ASN A 353 19.99 -1.46 13.50
CA ASN A 353 21.22 -2.23 13.38
C ASN A 353 21.20 -3.39 14.35
N VAL A 354 21.74 -4.53 13.91
CA VAL A 354 21.84 -5.74 14.73
C VAL A 354 23.28 -5.94 15.20
N LYS A 355 23.46 -6.33 16.46
CA LYS A 355 24.79 -6.54 17.06
C LYS A 355 25.33 -7.93 16.77
N GLU A 356 25.89 -8.11 15.57
CA GLU A 356 26.47 -9.38 15.12
C GLU A 356 27.94 -9.25 14.72
N SER A 357 28.83 -9.92 15.45
CA SER A 357 30.24 -10.04 15.04
C SER A 357 30.44 -11.13 13.99
N HIS A 358 31.49 -11.02 13.18
CA HIS A 358 31.89 -12.05 12.20
C HIS A 358 32.07 -13.45 12.81
N LYS A 359 32.37 -13.55 14.12
CA LYS A 359 32.49 -14.81 14.85
C LYS A 359 31.12 -15.36 15.29
N GLN A 360 30.19 -14.49 15.69
CA GLN A 360 28.82 -14.89 16.01
C GLN A 360 28.09 -15.39 14.76
N LEU A 361 28.22 -14.67 13.65
CA LEU A 361 27.63 -15.08 12.37
C LEU A 361 28.10 -16.47 11.93
N GLU A 362 29.40 -16.75 11.98
CA GLU A 362 29.92 -18.07 11.62
C GLU A 362 29.41 -19.20 12.54
N ARG A 363 29.27 -18.92 13.84
CA ARG A 363 28.69 -19.87 14.80
C ARG A 363 27.22 -20.14 14.50
N LYS A 364 26.44 -19.10 14.18
CA LYS A 364 25.03 -19.23 13.81
C LYS A 364 24.87 -19.97 12.48
N LEU A 365 25.73 -19.72 11.48
CA LEU A 365 25.79 -20.51 10.25
C LEU A 365 26.11 -21.99 10.53
N SER A 366 27.02 -22.27 11.46
CA SER A 366 27.34 -23.64 11.85
C SER A 366 26.11 -24.33 12.47
N SER A 367 25.34 -23.61 13.29
CA SER A 367 24.05 -24.10 13.81
C SER A 367 23.02 -24.35 12.71
N LEU A 368 22.92 -23.48 11.70
CA LEU A 368 22.02 -23.68 10.56
C LEU A 368 22.38 -24.96 9.80
N VAL A 369 23.67 -25.23 9.58
CA VAL A 369 24.14 -26.47 8.97
C VAL A 369 23.82 -27.68 9.84
N SER A 370 24.09 -27.63 11.14
CA SER A 370 23.75 -28.73 12.06
C SER A 370 22.26 -29.03 12.11
N ASN A 371 21.41 -28.02 11.89
CA ASN A 371 19.96 -28.15 11.82
C ASN A 371 19.44 -28.51 10.41
N GLY A 372 20.32 -28.75 9.44
CA GLY A 372 19.96 -29.12 8.08
C GLY A 372 19.30 -28.00 7.26
N LYS A 373 19.44 -26.74 7.68
CA LYS A 373 18.84 -25.58 7.01
C LYS A 373 19.62 -25.13 5.76
N ILE A 374 20.94 -25.32 5.77
CA ILE A 374 21.82 -25.04 4.63
C ILE A 374 22.96 -26.08 4.59
N GLY A 375 23.46 -26.39 3.39
CA GLY A 375 24.50 -27.41 3.20
C GLY A 375 25.87 -27.05 3.79
N LEU A 376 26.65 -28.07 4.17
CA LEU A 376 28.00 -27.91 4.73
C LEU A 376 28.94 -27.14 3.79
N ASP A 377 28.84 -27.36 2.48
CA ASP A 377 29.67 -26.70 1.46
C ASP A 377 29.55 -25.16 1.50
N TYR A 378 28.41 -24.64 1.94
CA TYR A 378 28.19 -23.20 2.09
C TYR A 378 28.90 -22.63 3.33
N LEU A 379 29.01 -23.40 4.42
CA LEU A 379 29.82 -23.03 5.58
C LEU A 379 31.31 -23.01 5.22
N ASP A 380 31.77 -24.02 4.49
CA ASP A 380 33.17 -24.08 4.05
C ASP A 380 33.49 -22.94 3.08
N SER A 381 32.58 -22.63 2.16
CA SER A 381 32.68 -21.47 1.28
C SER A 381 32.71 -20.15 2.06
N PHE A 382 31.85 -19.99 3.06
CA PHE A 382 31.83 -18.80 3.91
C PHE A 382 33.15 -18.60 4.67
N ARG A 383 33.69 -19.68 5.27
CA ARG A 383 34.98 -19.66 5.97
C ARG A 383 36.13 -19.32 5.03
N PHE A 384 36.13 -19.91 3.84
CA PHE A 384 37.14 -19.64 2.81
C PHE A 384 37.15 -18.15 2.41
N VAL A 385 35.99 -17.61 2.01
CA VAL A 385 35.90 -16.21 1.56
C VAL A 385 36.20 -15.24 2.70
N LYS A 386 35.77 -15.54 3.93
CA LYS A 386 36.14 -14.77 5.13
C LYS A 386 37.65 -14.72 5.35
N GLN A 387 38.34 -15.85 5.22
CA GLN A 387 39.80 -15.92 5.35
C GLN A 387 40.49 -15.11 4.25
N LYS A 388 40.03 -15.22 3.00
CA LYS A 388 40.56 -14.46 1.87
C LYS A 388 40.36 -12.96 2.03
N ARG A 389 39.19 -12.54 2.50
CA ARG A 389 38.94 -11.13 2.84
C ARG A 389 39.87 -10.63 3.94
N TRP A 390 40.13 -11.42 4.98
CA TRP A 390 41.09 -11.04 6.03
C TRP A 390 42.51 -10.82 5.46
N ILE A 391 42.94 -11.69 4.54
CA ILE A 391 44.22 -11.52 3.83
C ILE A 391 44.20 -10.25 2.96
N ALA A 392 43.13 -10.04 2.18
CA ALA A 392 43.00 -8.89 1.29
C ALA A 392 42.99 -7.54 2.01
N ASP A 393 42.38 -7.48 3.20
CA ASP A 393 42.22 -6.24 3.99
C ASP A 393 43.46 -5.91 4.84
N TYR A 394 44.12 -6.93 5.41
CA TYR A 394 45.09 -6.72 6.50
C TYR A 394 46.51 -7.22 6.19
N ASN A 395 46.71 -7.97 5.11
CA ASN A 395 48.04 -8.43 4.71
C ASN A 395 48.53 -7.67 3.47
N ILE A 396 49.85 -7.60 3.29
CA ILE A 396 50.49 -7.07 2.07
C ILE A 396 50.37 -8.09 0.89
N ALA A 397 49.77 -9.26 1.14
CA ALA A 397 49.61 -10.31 0.15
C ALA A 397 48.64 -9.89 -0.97
N LYS A 398 49.00 -10.20 -2.21
CA LYS A 398 48.14 -9.99 -3.38
C LYS A 398 47.25 -11.22 -3.57
N ILE A 399 45.94 -11.00 -3.64
CA ILE A 399 45.00 -11.98 -4.17
C ILE A 399 45.17 -12.01 -5.70
N ASP A 400 45.30 -13.20 -6.26
CA ASP A 400 45.33 -13.37 -7.72
C ASP A 400 43.93 -13.45 -8.34
N GLU A 401 43.88 -13.42 -9.67
CA GLU A 401 42.62 -13.46 -10.42
C GLU A 401 41.80 -14.73 -10.15
N ILE A 402 42.46 -15.89 -10.02
CA ILE A 402 41.82 -17.19 -9.85
C ILE A 402 41.16 -17.26 -8.48
N GLU A 403 41.89 -16.85 -7.44
CA GLU A 403 41.39 -16.76 -6.07
C GLU A 403 40.23 -15.77 -5.95
N CYS A 404 40.32 -14.62 -6.61
CA CYS A 404 39.25 -13.64 -6.65
C CYS A 404 37.99 -14.21 -7.33
N LYS A 405 38.16 -14.87 -8.47
CA LYS A 405 37.06 -15.50 -9.21
C LYS A 405 36.37 -16.61 -8.42
N ASP A 406 37.12 -17.39 -7.64
CA ASP A 406 36.54 -18.41 -6.77
C ASP A 406 35.74 -17.77 -5.62
N CYS A 407 36.23 -16.68 -5.02
CA CYS A 407 35.48 -15.91 -4.01
C CYS A 407 34.15 -15.38 -4.58
N LEU A 408 34.17 -14.79 -5.77
CA LEU A 408 32.98 -14.29 -6.45
C LEU A 408 31.96 -15.41 -6.71
N LYS A 409 32.42 -16.54 -7.25
CA LYS A 409 31.56 -17.70 -7.51
C LYS A 409 30.90 -18.21 -6.23
N LYS A 410 31.67 -18.32 -5.13
CA LYS A 410 31.17 -18.73 -3.82
C LYS A 410 30.14 -17.76 -3.26
N ALA A 411 30.38 -16.44 -3.38
CA ALA A 411 29.44 -15.41 -2.95
C ALA A 411 28.13 -15.46 -3.74
N ASN A 412 28.21 -15.57 -5.08
CA ASN A 412 27.05 -15.71 -5.94
C ASN A 412 26.22 -16.96 -5.60
N ASN A 413 26.87 -18.10 -5.43
CA ASN A 413 26.20 -19.35 -5.08
C ASN A 413 25.54 -19.27 -3.70
N PHE A 414 26.19 -18.63 -2.72
CA PHE A 414 25.66 -18.48 -1.38
C PHE A 414 24.43 -17.55 -1.36
N LEU A 415 24.49 -16.40 -2.03
CA LEU A 415 23.32 -15.51 -2.16
C LEU A 415 22.15 -16.23 -2.86
N SER A 416 22.44 -16.95 -3.95
CA SER A 416 21.42 -17.71 -4.69
C SER A 416 20.76 -18.79 -3.83
N GLU A 417 21.55 -19.50 -3.01
CA GLU A 417 21.01 -20.51 -2.09
C GLU A 417 20.19 -19.89 -0.97
N VAL A 418 20.66 -18.79 -0.38
CA VAL A 418 19.88 -18.06 0.62
C VAL A 418 18.53 -17.68 0.03
N LYS A 419 18.51 -17.03 -1.14
CA LYS A 419 17.26 -16.71 -1.84
C LYS A 419 16.40 -17.97 -1.99
N ARG A 420 16.92 -19.07 -2.53
CA ARG A 420 16.16 -20.33 -2.70
C ARG A 420 15.58 -20.91 -1.39
N LEU A 421 16.22 -20.67 -0.25
CA LEU A 421 15.78 -21.16 1.06
C LEU A 421 14.69 -20.29 1.69
N THR A 422 14.65 -19.01 1.33
CA THR A 422 13.82 -17.98 2.00
C THR A 422 12.82 -17.30 1.07
N TYR A 423 12.95 -17.56 -0.24
CA TYR A 423 12.19 -16.97 -1.34
C TYR A 423 11.78 -18.03 -2.36
#